data_AF-A0A831PG46-F1
#
_entry.id   AF-A0A831PG46-F1
#
_cell.length_a   1.000
_cell.length_b   1.000
_cell.length_c   1.000
_cell.angle_alpha   90.00
_cell.angle_beta   90.00
_cell.angle_gamma   90.00
#
_symmetry.space_group_name_H-M   'P 1'
#
loop_
_entity.id
_entity.type
_entity.pdbx_description
1 polymer ?
#
loop_
_entity_poly.entity_id
_entity_poly.type
_entity_poly.pdbx_seq_one_letter_code
_entity_poly.pdbx_strand_id
1 'polypeptide(L)' 'MTPELILGLLLLIVGIAAGAYPRTRDYLDRLINVEIAATGLMLVLLSFNETISLLTFVAVTALATAVLIRVIERRSGI' A
#
# COMPACT_ATOMS: atom_id res chain seq x y z
N MET A 1 -11.76 -7.38 -20.06
CA MET A 1 -10.97 -7.04 -18.86
C MET A 1 -11.93 -6.57 -17.80
N THR A 2 -11.87 -7.10 -16.58
CA THR A 2 -12.77 -6.66 -15.52
C THR A 2 -12.37 -5.25 -15.06
N PRO A 3 -13.34 -4.41 -14.66
CA PRO A 3 -13.06 -3.04 -14.24
C PRO A 3 -12.13 -2.97 -13.03
N GLU A 4 -12.15 -3.98 -12.13
CA GLU A 4 -11.25 -4.00 -10.97
C GLU A 4 -9.79 -4.17 -11.37
N LEU A 5 -9.52 -4.98 -12.41
CA LEU A 5 -8.16 -5.21 -12.89
C LEU A 5 -7.53 -3.92 -13.47
N ILE A 6 -8.31 -3.14 -14.22
CA ILE A 6 -7.84 -1.88 -14.82
C ILE A 6 -7.58 -0.84 -13.74
N LEU A 7 -8.52 -0.66 -12.82
CA LEU A 7 -8.37 0.27 -11.69
C LEU A 7 -7.22 -0.14 -10.77
N GLY A 8 -7.09 -1.44 -10.50
CA GLY A 8 -6.01 -2.00 -9.69
C GLY A 8 -4.64 -1.74 -10.29
N LEU A 9 -4.46 -1.97 -11.59
CA LEU A 9 -3.21 -1.68 -12.29
C LEU A 9 -2.89 -0.17 -12.27
N LEU A 10 -3.88 0.69 -12.50
CA LEU A 10 -3.68 2.15 -12.44
C LEU A 10 -3.20 2.60 -11.06
N LEU A 11 -3.89 2.17 -10.00
CA LEU A 11 -3.54 2.51 -8.62
C LEU A 11 -2.18 1.94 -8.21
N LEU A 12 -1.87 0.71 -8.63
CA LEU A 12 -0.60 0.07 -8.36
C LEU A 12 0.57 0.87 -8.98
N ILE A 13 0.43 1.26 -10.25
CA ILE A 13 1.46 2.05 -10.95
C ILE A 13 1.62 3.43 -10.30
N VAL A 14 0.51 4.11 -9.97
CA VAL A 14 0.55 5.43 -9.34
C VAL A 14 1.19 5.36 -7.95
N GLY A 15 0.81 4.38 -7.12
CA GLY A 15 1.38 4.21 -5.79
C GLY A 15 2.88 3.88 -5.82
N ILE A 16 3.30 3.00 -6.74
CA ILE A 16 4.72 2.69 -6.94
C ILE A 16 5.48 3.91 -7.44
N ALA A 17 4.97 4.62 -8.45
CA ALA A 17 5.63 5.81 -8.99
C ALA A 17 5.75 6.91 -7.92
N ALA A 18 4.70 7.14 -7.14
CA ALA A 18 4.70 8.13 -6.07
C ALA A 18 5.62 7.75 -4.89
N GLY A 19 5.75 6.46 -4.59
CA GLY A 19 6.62 5.94 -3.54
C GLY A 19 8.09 5.82 -3.95
N ALA A 20 8.37 5.46 -5.19
CA ALA A 20 9.72 5.26 -5.73
C ALA A 20 10.43 6.58 -6.06
N TYR A 21 9.70 7.68 -6.21
CA TYR A 21 10.28 8.97 -6.55
C TYR A 21 11.18 9.47 -5.38
N PRO A 22 12.49 9.69 -5.61
CA PRO A 22 13.45 10.03 -4.56
C PRO A 22 13.32 11.50 -4.16
N ARG A 23 12.22 11.85 -3.51
CA ARG A 23 11.98 13.16 -2.91
C ARG A 23 12.04 13.05 -1.39
N THR A 24 12.53 14.10 -0.74
CA THR A 24 12.48 14.24 0.73
C THR A 24 11.02 14.33 1.14
N ARG A 25 10.45 13.17 1.46
CA ARG A 25 9.08 13.00 1.96
C ARG A 25 9.13 12.48 3.37
N ASP A 26 8.21 12.95 4.20
CA ASP A 26 8.01 12.40 5.53
C ASP A 26 7.63 10.91 5.44
N TYR A 27 7.89 10.18 6.52
CA TYR A 27 7.59 8.75 6.59
C TYR A 27 6.08 8.47 6.41
N LEU A 28 5.22 9.40 6.85
CA LEU A 28 3.78 9.33 6.65
C LEU A 28 3.41 9.35 5.15
N ASP A 29 3.99 10.28 4.39
CA ASP A 29 3.73 10.36 2.95
C ASP A 29 4.21 9.09 2.22
N ARG A 30 5.35 8.52 2.63
CA ARG A 30 5.83 7.26 2.07
C ARG A 30 4.88 6.11 2.39
N LEU A 31 4.37 6.05 3.61
CA LEU A 31 3.41 5.03 4.02
C LEU A 31 2.10 5.13 3.22
N ILE A 32 1.58 6.34 3.02
CA ILE A 32 0.38 6.58 2.22
C ILE A 32 0.57 6.08 0.78
N ASN A 33 1.72 6.36 0.16
CA ASN A 33 2.01 5.88 -1.19
C ASN A 33 2.08 4.35 -1.26
N VAL A 34 2.60 3.70 -0.21
CA VAL A 34 2.62 2.24 -0.10
C VAL A 34 1.20 1.69 0.05
N GLU A 35 0.34 2.32 0.86
CA GLU A 35 -1.06 1.91 1.00
C GLU A 35 -1.86 2.08 -0.31
N ILE A 36 -1.59 3.12 -1.09
CA ILE A 36 -2.19 3.31 -2.43
C ILE A 36 -1.76 2.17 -3.36
N ALA A 37 -0.48 1.82 -3.37
CA ALA A 37 0.02 0.70 -4.17
C ALA A 37 -0.60 -0.64 -3.70
N ALA A 38 -0.71 -0.85 -2.39
CA ALA A 38 -1.32 -2.04 -1.79
C ALA A 38 -2.80 -2.18 -2.14
N THR A 39 -3.54 -1.07 -2.14
CA THR A 39 -4.95 -1.03 -2.57
C THR A 39 -5.09 -1.38 -4.06
N GLY A 40 -4.17 -0.91 -4.90
CA GLY A 40 -4.10 -1.32 -6.30
C GLY A 40 -3.84 -2.82 -6.46
N LEU A 41 -2.89 -3.37 -5.69
CA LEU A 41 -2.58 -4.80 -5.68
C LEU A 41 -3.77 -5.64 -5.21
N MET A 42 -4.50 -5.19 -4.18
CA MET A 42 -5.73 -5.85 -3.70
C MET A 42 -6.77 -5.98 -4.81
N LEU A 43 -7.02 -4.90 -5.57
CA LEU A 43 -7.97 -4.91 -6.69
C LEU A 43 -7.54 -5.83 -7.83
N VAL A 44 -6.23 -5.90 -8.11
CA VAL A 44 -5.69 -6.88 -9.06
C VAL A 44 -5.97 -8.30 -8.57
N LEU A 45 -5.67 -8.60 -7.30
CA LEU A 45 -5.91 -9.92 -6.71
C LEU A 45 -7.39 -10.29 -6.66
N LEU A 46 -8.27 -9.30 -6.47
CA LEU A 46 -9.73 -9.49 -6.47
C LEU A 46 -10.23 -10.03 -7.81
N SER A 47 -9.61 -9.63 -8.92
CA SER A 47 -9.96 -10.14 -10.26
C SER A 47 -9.62 -11.63 -10.45
N PHE A 48 -8.78 -12.21 -9.57
CA PHE A 48 -8.42 -13.63 -9.57
C PHE A 48 -9.15 -14.40 -8.48
N ASN A 49 -9.04 -13.96 -7.22
CA ASN A 49 -9.58 -14.65 -6.06
C ASN A 49 -9.82 -13.69 -4.88
N GLU A 50 -11.06 -13.69 -4.38
CA GLU A 50 -11.51 -12.84 -3.27
C GLU A 50 -10.75 -13.13 -1.96
N THR A 51 -10.54 -14.40 -1.62
CA THR A 51 -9.83 -14.78 -0.38
C THR A 51 -8.39 -14.26 -0.38
N ILE A 52 -7.66 -14.42 -1.48
CA ILE A 52 -6.27 -13.94 -1.59
C ILE A 52 -6.22 -12.41 -1.53
N SER A 53 -7.20 -11.73 -2.14
CA SER A 53 -7.34 -10.29 -2.10
C SER A 53 -7.52 -9.77 -0.67
N LEU A 54 -8.49 -10.34 0.06
CA LEU A 54 -8.77 -9.95 1.45
C LEU A 54 -7.59 -10.25 2.38
N LEU A 55 -6.95 -11.42 2.23
CA LEU A 55 -5.79 -11.78 3.02
C LEU A 55 -4.62 -10.83 2.79
N THR A 56 -4.38 -10.45 1.54
CA THR A 56 -3.31 -9.50 1.19
C THR A 56 -3.61 -8.11 1.75
N PHE A 57 -4.86 -7.65 1.65
CA PHE A 57 -5.27 -6.36 2.20
C PHE A 57 -5.03 -6.30 3.72
N VAL A 58 -5.54 -7.28 4.46
CA VAL A 58 -5.36 -7.33 5.91
C VAL A 58 -3.88 -7.44 6.29
N ALA A 59 -3.12 -8.30 5.61
CA ALA A 59 -1.69 -8.47 5.88
C ALA A 59 -0.90 -7.18 5.66
N VAL A 60 -1.12 -6.50 4.53
CA VAL A 60 -0.39 -5.27 4.21
C VAL A 60 -0.79 -4.15 5.15
N THR A 61 -2.08 -3.92 5.41
CA THR A 61 -2.52 -2.88 6.35
C THR A 61 -2.01 -3.12 7.77
N ALA A 62 -1.99 -4.38 8.24
CA ALA A 62 -1.42 -4.72 9.54
C ALA A 62 0.10 -4.43 9.60
N LEU A 63 0.84 -4.83 8.56
CA LEU A 63 2.28 -4.59 8.47
C LEU A 63 2.60 -3.10 8.37
N ALA A 64 1.86 -2.35 7.55
CA ALA A 64 2.02 -0.91 7.39
C ALA A 64 1.75 -0.17 8.72
N THR A 65 0.71 -0.56 9.44
CA THR A 65 0.40 -0.01 10.77
C THR A 65 1.51 -0.35 11.78
N ALA A 66 2.01 -1.59 11.80
CA ALA A 66 3.11 -1.97 12.68
C ALA A 66 4.40 -1.19 12.38
N VAL A 67 4.70 -0.96 11.09
CA VAL A 67 5.82 -0.12 10.68
C VAL A 67 5.60 1.34 11.11
N LEU A 68 4.39 1.87 10.95
CA LEU A 68 4.07 3.23 11.37
C LEU A 68 4.31 3.43 12.88
N ILE A 69 3.80 2.50 13.70
CA ILE A 69 3.99 2.54 15.16
C ILE A 69 5.49 2.53 15.49
N ARG A 70 6.26 1.61 14.89
CA ARG A 70 7.72 1.56 15.11
C ARG A 70 8.45 2.83 14.67
N VAL A 71 8.00 3.47 13.60
CA VAL A 71 8.59 4.74 13.13
C VAL A 71 8.28 5.86 14.12
N ILE A 72 7.05 5.91 14.64
CA ILE A 72 6.65 6.89 15.64
C ILE A 72 7.47 6.69 16.91
N GLU A 73 7.55 5.47 17.46
CA GLU A 73 8.34 5.15 18.67
C GLU A 73 9.78 5.64 18.55
N ARG A 74 10.45 5.31 17.42
CA ARG A 74 11.83 5.75 17.14
C ARG A 74 11.99 7.27 17.05
N ARG A 75 10.96 7.99 16.59
CA ARG A 75 10.98 9.47 16.50
C ARG A 75 10.67 10.12 17.85
N SER A 76 9.81 9.51 18.66
CA SER A 76 9.44 10.00 20.00
C SER A 76 10.51 9.73 21.05
N GLY A 77 11.52 8.90 20.78
CA GLY A 77 12.66 8.67 21.68
C GLY A 77 12.30 7.91 22.95
N ILE A 78 11.22 7.13 22.91
CA ILE A 78 10.77 6.21 23.97
C ILE A 78 11.28 4.81 23.65
#